data_AF-A0A436FTE3-F1
#
_entry.id   AF-A0A436FTE3-F1
#
_cell.length_a   1.000
_cell.length_b   1.000
_cell.length_c   1.000
_cell.angle_alpha   90.00
_cell.angle_beta   90.00
_cell.angle_gamma   90.00
#
_symmetry.space_group_name_H-M   'P 1'
#
loop_
_entity.id
_entity.type
_entity.pdbx_description
1 polymer ?
#
loop_
_entity_poly.entity_id
_entity_poly.type
_entity_poly.pdbx_seq_one_letter_code
_entity_poly.pdbx_strand_id
1 'polypeptide(L)'
;MPDNNTNISLSSGNDAKAWLARHGINEVECLVPDTNGVLRGKALPTAKFLQALEDRALYLPSSAFLVSIDGRYSGSIDEGFAYSDPDMRMVPDVSTLCLAPGAAPGKAYVFADAFHMDDRPWMASPRHVLRAVLDLYARRGWRAVVAPELEFYLTAPNPDPDQPLTAPIGANGRAEGVQHPYDMAALEEFEPVIRRVYDYAAAAGLPLDTLIHESGTAQLEINFLHGDALPLADKVLLFKRLTRQAAQQSGMHATFMAKPIAAQAGSSMHLHMSV
;
A
#
# COMPACT_ATOMS: atom_id res chain seq x y z
N MET A 1 -27.47 -18.64 13.33
CA MET A 1 -26.04 -18.33 13.10
C MET A 1 -26.04 -17.03 12.32
N PRO A 2 -25.64 -15.89 12.90
CA PRO A 2 -25.81 -14.61 12.21
C PRO A 2 -24.67 -14.39 11.21
N ASP A 3 -25.06 -13.91 10.03
CA ASP A 3 -24.24 -13.56 8.88
C ASP A 3 -23.22 -12.47 9.21
N ASN A 4 -21.92 -12.78 9.05
CA ASN A 4 -20.82 -11.86 9.35
C ASN A 4 -20.20 -11.31 8.05
N ASN A 5 -21.03 -10.74 7.18
CA ASN A 5 -20.57 -10.18 5.90
C ASN A 5 -20.99 -8.72 5.73
N THR A 6 -20.47 -7.84 6.59
CA THR A 6 -20.57 -6.38 6.40
C THR A 6 -19.44 -5.86 5.50
N ASN A 7 -19.48 -6.23 4.23
CA ASN A 7 -18.86 -5.40 3.19
C ASN A 7 -19.80 -4.24 2.89
N ILE A 8 -19.72 -3.18 3.70
CA ILE A 8 -20.45 -1.94 3.45
C ILE A 8 -19.65 -1.18 2.39
N SER A 9 -20.00 -1.40 1.12
CA SER A 9 -19.62 -0.51 0.02
C SER A 9 -20.25 0.86 0.29
N LEU A 10 -19.44 1.83 0.72
CA LEU A 10 -19.91 3.17 1.05
C LEU A 10 -20.39 3.90 -0.22
N SER A 11 -21.69 4.14 -0.36
CA SER A 11 -22.24 4.96 -1.45
C SER A 11 -22.39 6.43 -1.00
N SER A 12 -21.77 7.35 -1.75
CA SER A 12 -21.95 8.82 -1.74
C SER A 12 -21.95 9.54 -0.38
N GLY A 13 -20.91 10.34 -0.10
CA GLY A 13 -20.85 11.52 0.78
C GLY A 13 -21.34 11.40 2.24
N ASN A 14 -22.64 11.13 2.44
CA ASN A 14 -23.27 10.95 3.74
C ASN A 14 -22.71 9.75 4.52
N ASP A 15 -22.24 8.72 3.83
CA ASP A 15 -21.70 7.52 4.47
C ASP A 15 -20.28 7.76 5.06
N ALA A 16 -19.44 8.53 4.37
CA ALA A 16 -18.09 8.83 4.84
C ALA A 16 -18.09 9.59 6.17
N LYS A 17 -18.94 10.61 6.31
CA LYS A 17 -19.09 11.39 7.56
C LYS A 17 -19.53 10.51 8.73
N ALA A 18 -20.55 9.67 8.51
CA ALA A 18 -21.04 8.75 9.53
C ALA A 18 -19.98 7.71 9.91
N TRP A 19 -19.27 7.16 8.92
CA TRP A 19 -18.19 6.20 9.14
C TRP A 19 -17.05 6.81 9.96
N LEU A 20 -16.60 8.02 9.61
CA LEU A 20 -15.52 8.73 10.31
C LEU A 20 -15.89 9.03 11.77
N ALA A 21 -17.12 9.49 12.01
CA ALA A 21 -17.63 9.76 13.36
C ALA A 21 -17.72 8.48 14.20
N ARG A 22 -18.27 7.39 13.64
CA ARG A 22 -18.42 6.09 14.31
C ARG A 22 -17.07 5.52 14.77
N HIS A 23 -16.01 5.75 14.02
CA HIS A 23 -14.66 5.27 14.33
C HIS A 23 -13.78 6.31 15.05
N GLY A 24 -14.33 7.47 15.42
CA GLY A 24 -13.60 8.51 16.14
C GLY A 24 -12.41 9.09 15.36
N ILE A 25 -12.52 9.20 14.03
CA ILE A 25 -11.44 9.67 13.17
C ILE A 25 -11.32 11.18 13.25
N ASN A 26 -10.12 11.67 13.59
CA ASN A 26 -9.77 13.08 13.66
C ASN A 26 -8.83 13.53 12.52
N GLU A 27 -8.16 12.59 11.84
CA GLU A 27 -7.28 12.86 10.71
C GLU A 27 -7.45 11.79 9.61
N VAL A 28 -7.48 12.23 8.37
CA VAL A 28 -7.60 11.39 7.17
C VAL A 28 -6.38 11.64 6.28
N GLU A 29 -5.66 10.59 5.94
CA GLU A 29 -4.60 10.62 4.93
C GLU A 29 -5.17 10.25 3.57
N CYS A 30 -5.18 11.21 2.64
CA CYS A 30 -5.53 10.98 1.24
C CYS A 30 -4.29 10.54 0.46
N LEU A 31 -4.33 9.34 -0.11
CA LEU A 31 -3.19 8.63 -0.69
C LEU A 31 -3.29 8.57 -2.22
N VAL A 32 -2.19 8.81 -2.91
CA VAL A 32 -2.05 8.70 -4.37
C VAL A 32 -0.76 7.94 -4.66
N PRO A 33 -0.81 6.79 -5.37
CA PRO A 33 0.41 6.12 -5.79
C PRO A 33 1.11 6.90 -6.90
N ASP A 34 2.39 7.18 -6.75
CA ASP A 34 3.24 7.68 -7.83
C ASP A 34 3.71 6.55 -8.76
N THR A 35 4.44 6.91 -9.81
CA THR A 35 4.97 5.99 -10.82
C THR A 35 5.97 4.97 -10.27
N ASN A 36 6.58 5.23 -9.12
CA ASN A 36 7.48 4.31 -8.42
C ASN A 36 6.74 3.40 -7.43
N GLY A 37 5.40 3.52 -7.34
CA GLY A 37 4.59 2.79 -6.36
C GLY A 37 4.74 3.33 -4.93
N VAL A 38 5.25 4.55 -4.76
CA VAL A 38 5.30 5.22 -3.46
C VAL A 38 3.98 5.94 -3.21
N LEU A 39 3.41 5.76 -2.02
CA LEU A 39 2.20 6.47 -1.61
C LEU A 39 2.54 7.92 -1.25
N ARG A 40 2.08 8.86 -2.07
CA ARG A 40 2.15 10.31 -1.86
C ARG A 40 0.78 10.83 -1.40
N GLY A 41 0.70 12.08 -0.96
CA GLY A 41 -0.60 12.70 -0.67
C GLY A 41 -0.59 13.69 0.49
N LYS A 42 -1.72 13.82 1.18
CA LYS A 42 -1.95 14.81 2.24
C LYS A 42 -2.68 14.21 3.44
N ALA A 43 -2.23 14.55 4.65
CA ALA A 43 -2.98 14.35 5.88
C ALA A 43 -3.84 15.58 6.17
N LEU A 44 -5.10 15.37 6.52
CA LEU A 44 -6.10 16.42 6.71
C LEU A 44 -6.87 16.18 8.00
N PRO A 45 -7.17 17.21 8.81
CA PRO A 45 -8.18 17.09 9.84
C PRO A 45 -9.52 16.65 9.24
N THR A 46 -10.28 15.80 9.92
CA THR A 46 -11.55 15.24 9.43
C THR A 46 -12.51 16.31 8.89
N ALA A 47 -12.64 17.45 9.58
CA ALA A 47 -13.49 18.55 9.12
C ALA A 47 -13.06 19.11 7.76
N LYS A 48 -11.76 19.24 7.51
CA LYS A 48 -11.20 19.71 6.23
C LYS A 48 -11.35 18.66 5.14
N PHE A 49 -11.19 17.37 5.47
CA PHE A 49 -11.46 16.28 4.52
C PHE A 49 -12.92 16.29 4.07
N LEU A 50 -13.87 16.40 4.99
CA LEU A 50 -15.30 16.46 4.67
C LEU A 50 -15.65 17.70 3.83
N GLN A 51 -15.09 18.87 4.18
CA GLN A 51 -15.25 20.08 3.37
C GLN A 51 -14.72 19.87 1.94
N ALA A 52 -13.54 19.24 1.80
CA ALA A 52 -12.95 18.93 0.49
C ALA A 52 -13.78 17.96 -0.37
N LEU A 53 -14.56 17.07 0.26
CA LEU A 53 -15.52 16.22 -0.45
C LEU A 53 -16.70 17.03 -1.02
N GLU A 54 -17.10 18.11 -0.35
CA GLU A 54 -18.23 18.96 -0.74
C GLU A 54 -17.83 19.98 -1.82
N ASP A 55 -16.71 20.69 -1.61
CA ASP A 55 -16.26 21.77 -2.49
C ASP A 55 -15.26 21.33 -3.58
N ARG A 56 -14.84 20.04 -3.56
CA ARG A 56 -13.84 19.46 -4.46
C ARG A 56 -12.48 20.17 -4.41
N ALA A 57 -12.15 20.86 -3.32
CA ALA A 57 -10.95 21.66 -3.16
C ALA A 57 -9.81 20.91 -2.43
N LEU A 58 -9.46 19.72 -2.92
CA LEU A 58 -8.24 19.02 -2.54
C LEU A 58 -7.26 19.02 -3.70
N TYR A 59 -6.06 19.55 -3.48
CA TYR A 59 -5.04 19.70 -4.52
C TYR A 59 -3.71 19.08 -4.11
N LEU A 60 -2.87 18.72 -5.08
CA LEU A 60 -1.48 18.31 -4.88
C LEU A 60 -0.66 18.78 -6.09
N PRO A 61 0.58 19.28 -5.91
CA PRO A 61 1.41 19.68 -7.03
C PRO A 61 1.73 18.50 -7.96
N SER A 62 1.72 18.76 -9.26
CA SER A 62 2.03 17.77 -10.31
C SER A 62 3.39 17.10 -10.13
N SER A 63 4.35 17.82 -9.55
CA SER A 63 5.69 17.35 -9.25
C SER A 63 5.72 16.13 -8.33
N ALA A 64 4.64 15.85 -7.59
CA ALA A 64 4.51 14.63 -6.80
C ALA A 64 4.67 13.34 -7.62
N PHE A 65 4.36 13.36 -8.93
CA PHE A 65 4.57 12.23 -9.84
C PHE A 65 5.95 12.22 -10.52
N LEU A 66 6.77 13.24 -10.28
CA LEU A 66 8.12 13.39 -10.83
C LEU A 66 9.21 13.08 -9.79
N VAL A 67 8.84 12.73 -8.57
CA VAL A 67 9.79 12.39 -7.51
C VAL A 67 10.37 11.00 -7.76
N SER A 68 11.69 10.95 -7.97
CA SER A 68 12.47 9.71 -8.10
C SER A 68 12.59 9.01 -6.74
N ILE A 69 13.01 7.74 -6.75
CA ILE A 69 13.09 6.94 -5.52
C ILE A 69 14.07 7.50 -4.48
N ASP A 70 15.08 8.25 -4.92
CA ASP A 70 16.06 8.94 -4.08
C ASP A 70 15.61 10.33 -3.61
N GLY A 71 14.35 10.70 -3.89
CA GLY A 71 13.74 11.97 -3.47
C GLY A 71 14.02 13.16 -4.38
N ARG A 72 14.82 13.00 -5.45
CA ARG A 72 15.07 14.07 -6.42
C ARG A 72 13.97 14.12 -7.48
N TYR A 73 13.68 15.31 -8.02
CA TYR A 73 12.75 15.44 -9.13
C TYR A 73 13.42 15.02 -10.45
N SER A 74 12.77 14.16 -11.23
CA SER A 74 13.21 13.82 -12.58
C SER A 74 13.07 15.05 -13.49
N GLY A 75 14.10 15.35 -14.28
CA GLY A 75 14.07 16.47 -15.24
C GLY A 75 14.39 17.85 -14.65
N SER A 76 14.82 17.95 -13.38
CA SER A 76 15.19 19.22 -12.73
C SER A 76 16.64 19.67 -12.98
N ILE A 77 17.37 19.00 -13.86
CA ILE A 77 18.75 19.36 -14.19
C ILE A 77 18.82 19.54 -15.72
N ASP A 78 18.79 20.81 -16.11
CA ASP A 78 19.48 21.38 -17.28
C ASP A 78 18.80 21.66 -18.64
N GLU A 79 17.49 21.53 -18.83
CA GLU A 79 16.91 21.95 -20.11
C GLU A 79 15.52 22.57 -19.99
N GLY A 80 15.44 23.88 -19.79
CA GLY A 80 14.37 24.76 -20.34
C GLY A 80 12.90 24.44 -20.04
N PHE A 81 12.59 23.41 -19.24
CA PHE A 81 11.25 23.08 -18.79
C PHE A 81 10.85 24.13 -17.76
N ALA A 82 10.20 25.17 -18.24
CA ALA A 82 9.63 26.22 -17.43
C ALA A 82 8.82 25.61 -16.28
N TYR A 83 9.35 25.76 -15.06
CA TYR A 83 8.80 26.11 -13.75
C TYR A 83 7.27 26.19 -13.52
N SER A 84 6.42 25.53 -14.32
CA SER A 84 5.02 25.33 -13.97
C SER A 84 4.90 23.98 -13.27
N ASP A 85 4.74 24.03 -11.96
CA ASP A 85 4.25 22.91 -11.17
C ASP A 85 2.76 23.13 -10.89
N PRO A 86 1.88 22.90 -11.89
CA PRO A 86 0.46 23.11 -11.69
C PRO A 86 -0.07 22.18 -10.61
N ASP A 87 -1.03 22.68 -9.84
CA ASP A 87 -1.80 21.82 -8.96
C ASP A 87 -2.66 20.86 -9.78
N MET A 88 -2.71 19.62 -9.33
CA MET A 88 -3.70 18.62 -9.72
C MET A 88 -4.79 18.58 -8.67
N ARG A 89 -6.01 18.28 -9.09
CA ARG A 89 -7.12 18.04 -8.18
C ARG A 89 -7.14 16.58 -7.75
N MET A 90 -7.10 16.34 -6.46
CA MET A 90 -7.27 15.01 -5.87
C MET A 90 -8.75 14.76 -5.60
N VAL A 91 -9.24 13.58 -6.00
CA VAL A 91 -10.60 13.12 -5.73
C VAL A 91 -10.52 11.87 -4.86
N PRO A 92 -10.80 11.98 -3.55
CA PRO A 92 -10.85 10.82 -2.68
C PRO A 92 -11.92 9.83 -3.12
N ASP A 93 -11.54 8.57 -3.27
CA ASP A 93 -12.42 7.45 -3.50
C ASP A 93 -12.88 6.90 -2.15
N VAL A 94 -14.00 7.41 -1.65
CA VAL A 94 -14.52 7.06 -0.32
C VAL A 94 -14.84 5.57 -0.16
N SER A 95 -14.94 4.80 -1.25
CA SER A 95 -15.11 3.34 -1.17
C SER A 95 -13.85 2.62 -0.65
N THR A 96 -12.70 3.30 -0.69
CA THR A 96 -11.41 2.82 -0.19
C THR A 96 -11.10 3.26 1.25
N LEU A 97 -12.03 3.96 1.91
CA LEU A 97 -11.85 4.46 3.26
C LEU A 97 -11.65 3.31 4.25
N CYS A 98 -10.53 3.30 4.97
CA CYS A 98 -10.21 2.28 5.96
C CYS A 98 -9.47 2.87 7.17
N LEU A 99 -9.38 2.09 8.25
CA LEU A 99 -8.60 2.49 9.42
C LEU A 99 -7.10 2.49 9.10
N ALA A 100 -6.35 3.30 9.85
CA ALA A 100 -4.89 3.40 9.77
C ALA A 100 -4.21 2.81 11.02
N PRO A 101 -4.22 1.47 11.21
CA PRO A 101 -3.87 0.83 12.48
C PRO A 101 -2.38 0.90 12.85
N GLY A 102 -1.50 1.09 11.88
CA GLY A 102 -0.07 1.32 12.11
C GLY A 102 0.28 2.78 12.46
N ALA A 103 -0.69 3.67 12.46
CA ALA A 103 -0.53 5.08 12.84
C ALA A 103 -1.10 5.36 14.25
N ALA A 104 -0.98 6.60 14.72
CA ALA A 104 -1.60 6.98 15.99
C ALA A 104 -3.14 6.82 15.92
N PRO A 105 -3.82 6.56 17.06
CA PRO A 105 -5.28 6.40 17.09
C PRO A 105 -6.03 7.59 16.48
N GLY A 106 -7.19 7.31 15.88
CA GLY A 106 -8.05 8.32 15.26
C GLY A 106 -7.66 8.71 13.83
N LYS A 107 -6.91 7.84 13.13
CA LYS A 107 -6.47 8.05 11.75
C LYS A 107 -7.15 7.08 10.77
N ALA A 108 -7.40 7.56 9.56
CA ALA A 108 -7.92 6.76 8.45
C ALA A 108 -7.10 6.98 7.16
N TYR A 109 -7.10 5.98 6.29
CA TYR A 109 -6.56 6.06 4.93
C TYR A 109 -7.70 6.14 3.92
N VAL A 110 -7.49 6.88 2.83
CA VAL A 110 -8.37 6.88 1.66
C VAL A 110 -7.52 7.08 0.41
N PHE A 111 -7.69 6.25 -0.62
CA PHE A 111 -7.06 6.48 -1.91
C PHE A 111 -7.76 7.61 -2.65
N ALA A 112 -7.02 8.34 -3.48
CA ALA A 112 -7.53 9.40 -4.31
C ALA A 112 -7.04 9.25 -5.75
N ASP A 113 -7.92 9.60 -6.68
CA ASP A 113 -7.60 9.74 -8.10
C ASP A 113 -7.11 11.18 -8.36
N ALA A 114 -6.16 11.35 -9.28
CA ALA A 114 -5.58 12.64 -9.62
C ALA A 114 -6.11 13.14 -10.97
N PHE A 115 -6.57 14.38 -11.02
CA PHE A 115 -7.15 14.99 -12.21
C PHE A 115 -6.48 16.33 -12.53
N HIS A 116 -6.49 16.68 -13.81
CA HIS A 116 -6.31 18.05 -14.25
C HIS A 116 -7.46 18.95 -13.73
N MET A 117 -7.26 20.26 -13.73
CA MET A 117 -8.29 21.23 -13.33
C MET A 117 -9.52 21.22 -14.27
N ASP A 118 -9.37 20.71 -15.49
CA ASP A 118 -10.44 20.52 -16.49
C ASP A 118 -11.11 19.14 -16.40
N ASP A 119 -10.94 18.44 -15.29
CA ASP A 119 -11.50 17.11 -15.00
C ASP A 119 -10.98 15.96 -15.87
N ARG A 120 -9.98 16.17 -16.73
CA ARG A 120 -9.29 15.06 -17.41
C ARG A 120 -8.46 14.24 -16.41
N PRO A 121 -8.42 12.89 -16.53
CA PRO A 121 -7.56 12.05 -15.71
C PRO A 121 -6.08 12.42 -15.84
N TRP A 122 -5.36 12.42 -14.71
CA TRP A 122 -3.91 12.59 -14.71
C TRP A 122 -3.23 11.26 -15.07
N MET A 123 -2.89 11.07 -16.33
CA MET A 123 -2.43 9.77 -16.85
C MET A 123 -1.04 9.34 -16.36
N ALA A 124 -0.29 10.19 -15.65
CA ALA A 124 0.90 9.72 -14.92
C ALA A 124 0.54 8.91 -13.66
N SER A 125 -0.72 8.92 -13.22
CA SER A 125 -1.20 8.09 -12.12
C SER A 125 -1.34 6.63 -12.58
N PRO A 126 -0.63 5.66 -11.96
CA PRO A 126 -0.80 4.24 -12.27
C PRO A 126 -2.24 3.75 -12.06
N ARG A 127 -2.98 4.37 -11.13
CA ARG A 127 -4.39 4.06 -10.85
C ARG A 127 -5.28 4.35 -12.07
N HIS A 128 -5.07 5.48 -12.74
CA HIS A 128 -5.77 5.81 -13.99
C HIS A 128 -5.31 4.94 -15.17
N VAL A 129 -4.03 4.62 -15.26
CA VAL A 129 -3.51 3.70 -16.29
C VAL A 129 -4.16 2.32 -16.17
N LEU A 130 -4.23 1.76 -14.96
CA LEU A 130 -4.89 0.48 -14.72
C LEU A 130 -6.38 0.53 -15.07
N ARG A 131 -7.09 1.60 -14.69
CA ARG A 131 -8.50 1.78 -15.04
C ARG A 131 -8.70 1.81 -16.57
N ALA A 132 -7.85 2.52 -17.30
CA ALA A 132 -7.90 2.57 -18.76
C ALA A 132 -7.69 1.18 -19.41
N VAL A 133 -6.83 0.34 -18.85
CA VAL A 133 -6.65 -1.06 -19.28
C VAL A 133 -7.89 -1.88 -18.99
N LEU A 134 -8.48 -1.76 -17.79
CA LEU A 134 -9.72 -2.48 -17.43
C LEU A 134 -10.90 -2.06 -18.32
N ASP A 135 -10.98 -0.79 -18.71
CA ASP A 135 -12.00 -0.33 -19.67
C ASP A 135 -11.84 -0.99 -21.05
N LEU A 136 -10.60 -1.32 -21.47
CA LEU A 136 -10.36 -2.07 -22.71
C LEU A 136 -10.86 -3.53 -22.62
N TYR A 137 -10.82 -4.13 -21.43
CA TYR A 137 -11.39 -5.45 -21.17
C TYR A 137 -12.92 -5.38 -21.16
N ALA A 138 -13.48 -4.42 -20.43
CA ALA A 138 -14.92 -4.22 -20.32
C ALA A 138 -15.58 -3.96 -21.69
N ARG A 139 -14.94 -3.20 -22.59
CA ARG A 139 -15.41 -2.99 -23.98
C ARG A 139 -15.53 -4.29 -24.80
N ARG A 140 -14.82 -5.35 -24.41
CA ARG A 140 -14.93 -6.69 -25.02
C ARG A 140 -15.87 -7.62 -24.27
N GLY A 141 -16.51 -7.16 -23.20
CA GLY A 141 -17.30 -7.99 -22.29
C GLY A 141 -16.46 -8.88 -21.38
N TRP A 142 -15.17 -8.56 -21.21
CA TRP A 142 -14.24 -9.33 -20.37
C TRP A 142 -14.09 -8.72 -18.98
N ARG A 143 -13.81 -9.56 -17.98
CA ARG A 143 -13.53 -9.12 -16.61
C ARG A 143 -12.24 -9.75 -16.11
N ALA A 144 -11.19 -8.94 -16.00
CA ALA A 144 -9.93 -9.39 -15.41
C ALA A 144 -10.11 -9.68 -13.91
N VAL A 145 -9.69 -10.88 -13.49
CA VAL A 145 -9.56 -11.29 -12.09
C VAL A 145 -8.11 -11.63 -11.83
N VAL A 146 -7.53 -11.06 -10.77
CA VAL A 146 -6.11 -11.24 -10.43
C VAL A 146 -5.95 -11.76 -9.01
N ALA A 147 -4.87 -12.51 -8.74
CA ALA A 147 -4.46 -12.94 -7.41
C ALA A 147 -2.94 -12.69 -7.24
N PRO A 148 -2.55 -11.64 -6.50
CA PRO A 148 -1.14 -11.39 -6.18
C PRO A 148 -0.64 -12.28 -5.04
N GLU A 149 0.58 -12.79 -5.18
CA GLU A 149 1.40 -13.38 -4.11
C GLU A 149 2.59 -12.46 -3.92
N LEU A 150 2.86 -12.04 -2.68
CA LEU A 150 3.88 -11.04 -2.38
C LEU A 150 4.93 -11.61 -1.45
N GLU A 151 6.14 -11.76 -2.00
CA GLU A 151 7.32 -12.08 -1.21
C GLU A 151 7.95 -10.80 -0.62
N PHE A 152 8.46 -10.91 0.59
CA PHE A 152 9.19 -9.84 1.27
C PHE A 152 10.17 -10.41 2.30
N TYR A 153 11.16 -9.59 2.66
CA TYR A 153 12.09 -9.92 3.73
C TYR A 153 11.78 -9.09 4.97
N LEU A 154 11.89 -9.73 6.13
CA LEU A 154 12.21 -9.02 7.36
C LEU A 154 13.74 -8.86 7.43
N THR A 155 14.21 -7.70 7.89
CA THR A 155 15.64 -7.41 8.06
C THR A 155 15.91 -6.84 9.42
N ALA A 156 17.15 -7.00 9.90
CA ALA A 156 17.63 -6.22 11.03
C ALA A 156 17.52 -4.72 10.74
N PRO A 157 17.42 -3.87 11.78
CA PRO A 157 17.56 -2.43 11.62
C PRO A 157 18.87 -2.10 10.90
N ASN A 158 18.77 -1.29 9.85
CA ASN A 158 19.93 -0.83 9.10
C ASN A 158 20.10 0.69 9.28
N PRO A 159 20.87 1.15 10.27
CA PRO A 159 21.08 2.59 10.50
C PRO A 159 22.01 3.22 9.47
N ASP A 160 22.80 2.41 8.76
CA ASP A 160 23.76 2.85 7.75
C ASP A 160 23.37 2.26 6.38
N PRO A 161 22.78 3.07 5.47
CA PRO A 161 22.31 2.56 4.18
C PRO A 161 23.43 2.03 3.28
N ASP A 162 24.70 2.35 3.57
CA ASP A 162 25.86 1.84 2.82
C ASP A 162 26.25 0.41 3.26
N GLN A 163 25.66 -0.11 4.34
CA GLN A 163 25.87 -1.47 4.80
C GLN A 163 24.84 -2.45 4.22
N PRO A 164 25.24 -3.71 3.94
CA PRO A 164 24.32 -4.74 3.47
C PRO A 164 23.20 -5.02 4.47
N LEU A 165 22.01 -5.27 3.94
CA LEU A 165 20.91 -5.79 4.75
C LEU A 165 21.24 -7.20 5.25
N THR A 166 20.83 -7.48 6.48
CA THR A 166 21.02 -8.77 7.15
C THR A 166 19.71 -9.27 7.75
N ALA A 167 19.61 -10.58 7.95
CA ALA A 167 18.46 -11.19 8.62
C ALA A 167 18.35 -10.65 10.06
N PRO A 168 17.12 -10.43 10.56
CA PRO A 168 16.89 -9.97 11.92
C PRO A 168 17.13 -11.11 12.93
N ILE A 169 17.22 -10.73 14.20
CA ILE A 169 17.24 -11.70 15.30
C ILE A 169 15.81 -12.19 15.56
N GLY A 170 15.58 -13.49 15.44
CA GLY A 170 14.33 -14.15 15.75
C GLY A 170 14.09 -14.34 17.24
N ALA A 171 12.93 -14.89 17.62
CA ALA A 171 12.53 -15.10 19.01
C ALA A 171 13.52 -15.96 19.83
N ASN A 172 14.30 -16.83 19.18
CA ASN A 172 15.32 -17.67 19.82
C ASN A 172 16.63 -16.91 20.14
N GLY A 173 16.72 -15.61 19.80
CA GLY A 173 17.89 -14.77 20.04
C GLY A 173 19.00 -14.89 19.00
N ARG A 174 18.75 -15.56 17.87
CA ARG A 174 19.70 -15.72 16.76
C ARG A 174 19.08 -15.24 15.45
N ALA A 175 19.93 -14.86 14.50
CA ALA A 175 19.50 -14.66 13.12
C ALA A 175 19.48 -16.02 12.40
N GLU A 176 18.56 -16.18 11.48
CA GLU A 176 18.56 -17.30 10.56
C GLU A 176 19.83 -17.31 9.72
N GLY A 177 20.53 -18.45 9.71
CA GLY A 177 21.75 -18.64 8.94
C GLY A 177 21.58 -19.60 7.76
N VAL A 178 20.44 -20.28 7.66
CA VAL A 178 20.18 -21.34 6.67
C VAL A 178 18.77 -21.16 6.13
N GLN A 179 18.59 -21.49 4.86
CA GLN A 179 17.31 -21.42 4.15
C GLN A 179 16.45 -22.64 4.48
N HIS A 180 15.24 -22.40 4.98
CA HIS A 180 14.30 -23.44 5.36
C HIS A 180 12.89 -23.11 4.81
N PRO A 181 12.64 -23.31 3.50
CA PRO A 181 11.33 -23.03 2.93
C PRO A 181 10.25 -23.91 3.57
N TYR A 182 9.07 -23.33 3.81
CA TYR A 182 7.93 -23.97 4.47
C TYR A 182 8.17 -24.40 5.94
N ASP A 183 9.23 -23.93 6.58
CA ASP A 183 9.52 -24.26 7.97
C ASP A 183 8.65 -23.46 8.95
N MET A 184 7.81 -24.19 9.70
CA MET A 184 6.94 -23.60 10.71
C MET A 184 7.70 -23.05 11.91
N ALA A 185 8.84 -23.64 12.28
CA ALA A 185 9.65 -23.13 13.39
C ALA A 185 10.32 -21.81 13.01
N ALA A 186 10.80 -21.68 11.77
CA ALA A 186 11.31 -20.42 11.22
C ALA A 186 10.22 -19.33 11.23
N LEU A 187 8.99 -19.69 10.88
CA LEU A 187 7.85 -18.78 10.94
C LEU A 187 7.55 -18.29 12.37
N GLU A 188 7.58 -19.21 13.35
CA GLU A 188 7.36 -18.91 14.77
C GLU A 188 8.40 -17.90 15.32
N GLU A 189 9.61 -17.84 14.74
CA GLU A 189 10.63 -16.86 15.14
C GLU A 189 10.18 -15.41 14.94
N PHE A 190 9.26 -15.17 14.00
CA PHE A 190 8.77 -13.84 13.62
C PHE A 190 7.28 -13.62 13.93
N GLU A 191 6.68 -14.52 14.71
CA GLU A 191 5.26 -14.47 15.11
C GLU A 191 4.80 -13.09 15.62
N PRO A 192 5.58 -12.34 16.44
CA PRO A 192 5.16 -11.01 16.88
C PRO A 192 4.93 -10.00 15.74
N VAL A 193 5.74 -10.08 14.68
CA VAL A 193 5.57 -9.24 13.48
C VAL A 193 4.38 -9.73 12.67
N ILE A 194 4.33 -11.04 12.40
CA ILE A 194 3.27 -11.68 11.59
C ILE A 194 1.90 -11.38 12.18
N ARG A 195 1.71 -11.63 13.47
CA ARG A 195 0.45 -11.34 14.17
C ARG A 195 0.05 -9.87 14.03
N ARG A 196 1.01 -8.95 14.14
CA ARG A 196 0.75 -7.51 13.97
C ARG A 196 0.37 -7.15 12.54
N VAL A 197 0.99 -7.78 11.54
CA VAL A 197 0.61 -7.61 10.13
C VAL A 197 -0.83 -8.06 9.92
N TYR A 198 -1.22 -9.21 10.45
CA TYR A 198 -2.60 -9.69 10.38
C TYR A 198 -3.60 -8.77 11.12
N ASP A 199 -3.26 -8.32 12.33
CA ASP A 199 -4.09 -7.36 13.09
C ASP A 199 -4.31 -6.07 12.28
N TYR A 200 -3.25 -5.54 11.67
CA TYR A 200 -3.30 -4.33 10.85
C TYR A 200 -4.08 -4.54 9.56
N ALA A 201 -3.85 -5.65 8.87
CA ALA A 201 -4.58 -5.97 7.66
C ALA A 201 -6.08 -6.11 7.94
N ALA A 202 -6.46 -6.85 8.98
CA ALA A 202 -7.85 -7.02 9.39
C ALA A 202 -8.51 -5.68 9.73
N ALA A 203 -7.85 -4.83 10.53
CA ALA A 203 -8.38 -3.51 10.87
C ALA A 203 -8.53 -2.58 9.66
N ALA A 204 -7.66 -2.72 8.66
CA ALA A 204 -7.72 -1.96 7.41
C ALA A 204 -8.68 -2.57 6.36
N GLY A 205 -9.41 -3.65 6.68
CA GLY A 205 -10.31 -4.31 5.72
C GLY A 205 -9.57 -5.05 4.61
N LEU A 206 -8.37 -5.52 4.88
CA LEU A 206 -7.53 -6.29 3.98
C LEU A 206 -7.55 -7.78 4.40
N PRO A 207 -8.41 -8.61 3.79
CA PRO A 207 -8.38 -10.05 4.02
C PRO A 207 -7.14 -10.65 3.35
N LEU A 208 -6.26 -11.21 4.17
CA LEU A 208 -5.11 -12.00 3.73
C LEU A 208 -5.47 -13.48 3.79
N ASP A 209 -4.92 -14.29 2.88
CA ASP A 209 -5.22 -15.71 2.81
C ASP A 209 -4.20 -16.53 3.61
N THR A 210 -3.04 -16.79 3.01
CA THR A 210 -2.02 -17.68 3.57
C THR A 210 -0.69 -16.95 3.67
N LEU A 211 0.07 -17.21 4.73
CA LEU A 211 1.46 -16.77 4.90
C LEU A 211 2.37 -17.98 5.01
N ILE A 212 3.50 -17.97 4.30
CA ILE A 212 4.50 -19.03 4.33
C ILE A 212 5.90 -18.46 4.53
N HIS A 213 6.80 -19.27 5.10
CA HIS A 213 8.23 -19.00 5.08
C HIS A 213 8.82 -19.44 3.74
N GLU A 214 9.60 -18.58 3.12
CA GLU A 214 10.13 -18.76 1.78
C GLU A 214 11.60 -19.23 1.77
N SER A 215 12.18 -19.26 0.58
CA SER A 215 13.52 -19.78 0.30
C SER A 215 14.66 -18.94 0.87
N GLY A 216 14.44 -17.69 1.27
CA GLY A 216 15.44 -16.82 1.88
C GLY A 216 15.36 -16.74 3.41
N THR A 217 16.44 -16.31 4.05
CA THR A 217 16.45 -16.07 5.50
C THR A 217 15.49 -14.94 5.89
N ALA A 218 14.54 -15.22 6.79
CA ALA A 218 13.45 -14.32 7.16
C ALA A 218 12.66 -13.79 5.94
N GLN A 219 12.62 -14.57 4.87
CA GLN A 219 11.78 -14.30 3.71
C GLN A 219 10.40 -14.92 3.94
N LEU A 220 9.36 -14.12 3.74
CA LEU A 220 7.99 -14.52 3.88
C LEU A 220 7.24 -14.24 2.58
N GLU A 221 6.21 -15.01 2.31
CA GLU A 221 5.24 -14.76 1.24
C GLU A 221 3.84 -14.63 1.84
N ILE A 222 3.08 -13.65 1.36
CA ILE A 222 1.65 -13.52 1.66
C ILE A 222 0.82 -13.68 0.38
N ASN A 223 -0.27 -14.43 0.51
CA ASN A 223 -1.24 -14.62 -0.56
C ASN A 223 -2.45 -13.71 -0.35
N PHE A 224 -2.84 -13.02 -1.42
CA PHE A 224 -4.07 -12.25 -1.47
C PHE A 224 -5.18 -13.10 -2.08
N LEU A 225 -6.41 -12.91 -1.58
CA LEU A 225 -7.58 -13.44 -2.26
C LEU A 225 -7.70 -12.83 -3.66
N HIS A 226 -8.11 -13.65 -4.63
CA HIS A 226 -8.34 -13.17 -5.99
C HIS A 226 -9.51 -12.18 -6.06
N GLY A 227 -9.51 -11.31 -7.06
CA GLY A 227 -10.56 -10.31 -7.20
C GLY A 227 -10.28 -9.29 -8.29
N ASP A 228 -11.01 -8.17 -8.21
CA ASP A 228 -10.87 -7.09 -9.18
C ASP A 228 -9.52 -6.39 -9.03
N ALA A 229 -8.86 -6.17 -10.19
CA ALA A 229 -7.47 -5.71 -10.22
C ALA A 229 -7.23 -4.36 -9.54
N LEU A 230 -8.15 -3.40 -9.70
CA LEU A 230 -7.95 -2.05 -9.16
C LEU A 230 -8.04 -2.01 -7.62
N PRO A 231 -9.09 -2.54 -6.97
CA PRO A 231 -9.10 -2.66 -5.50
C PRO A 231 -7.95 -3.51 -4.95
N LEU A 232 -7.53 -4.57 -5.65
CA LEU A 232 -6.39 -5.38 -5.22
C LEU A 232 -5.06 -4.64 -5.32
N ALA A 233 -4.86 -3.80 -6.34
CA ALA A 233 -3.66 -2.97 -6.44
C ALA A 233 -3.52 -2.00 -5.27
N ASP A 234 -4.62 -1.35 -4.84
CA ASP A 234 -4.64 -0.50 -3.64
C ASP A 234 -4.26 -1.29 -2.39
N LYS A 235 -4.90 -2.45 -2.23
CA LYS A 235 -4.68 -3.38 -1.12
C LYS A 235 -3.23 -3.84 -1.04
N VAL A 236 -2.58 -4.12 -2.17
CA VAL A 236 -1.15 -4.45 -2.22
C VAL A 236 -0.28 -3.29 -1.72
N LEU A 237 -0.55 -2.06 -2.16
CA LEU A 237 0.21 -0.89 -1.70
C LEU A 237 0.02 -0.65 -0.20
N LEU A 238 -1.22 -0.79 0.27
CA LEU A 238 -1.54 -0.66 1.68
C LEU A 238 -0.88 -1.76 2.52
N PHE A 239 -0.90 -3.01 2.07
CA PHE A 239 -0.20 -4.12 2.70
C PHE A 239 1.30 -3.82 2.88
N LYS A 240 1.97 -3.34 1.82
CA LYS A 240 3.39 -2.98 1.89
C LYS A 240 3.65 -1.89 2.94
N ARG A 241 2.73 -0.94 3.10
CA ARG A 241 2.82 0.11 4.11
C ARG A 241 2.61 -0.45 5.53
N LEU A 242 1.54 -1.21 5.74
CA LEU A 242 1.19 -1.80 7.03
C LEU A 242 2.27 -2.79 7.51
N THR A 243 2.84 -3.58 6.61
CA THR A 243 3.92 -4.52 6.92
C THR A 243 5.18 -3.82 7.40
N ARG A 244 5.56 -2.72 6.76
CA ARG A 244 6.68 -1.88 7.22
C ARG A 244 6.42 -1.28 8.60
N GLN A 245 5.22 -0.78 8.84
CA GLN A 245 4.84 -0.24 10.16
C GLN A 245 4.85 -1.33 11.23
N ALA A 246 4.35 -2.53 10.91
CA ALA A 246 4.33 -3.66 11.83
C ALA A 246 5.75 -4.14 12.18
N ALA A 247 6.61 -4.31 11.18
CA ALA A 247 8.02 -4.67 11.39
C ALA A 247 8.74 -3.63 12.25
N GLN A 248 8.54 -2.34 11.96
CA GLN A 248 9.17 -1.24 12.72
C GLN A 248 8.77 -1.27 14.19
N GLN A 249 7.50 -1.55 14.51
CA GLN A 249 7.04 -1.68 15.91
C GLN A 249 7.62 -2.89 16.65
N SER A 250 8.17 -3.85 15.92
CA SER A 250 8.84 -5.03 16.47
C SER A 250 10.37 -4.91 16.41
N GLY A 251 10.92 -3.72 16.10
CA GLY A 251 12.37 -3.51 16.04
C GLY A 251 13.05 -4.14 14.82
N MET A 252 12.30 -4.35 13.74
CA MET A 252 12.78 -4.90 12.46
C MET A 252 12.39 -3.95 11.32
N HIS A 253 12.90 -4.19 10.12
CA HIS A 253 12.40 -3.57 8.90
C HIS A 253 11.77 -4.61 7.98
N ALA A 254 10.85 -4.18 7.12
CA ALA A 254 10.33 -5.02 6.03
C ALA A 254 10.70 -4.40 4.68
N THR A 255 11.17 -5.23 3.75
CA THR A 255 11.54 -4.80 2.40
C THR A 255 10.92 -5.71 1.34
N PHE A 256 10.45 -5.08 0.27
CA PHE A 256 9.88 -5.73 -0.92
C PHE A 256 10.81 -5.55 -2.13
N MET A 257 12.10 -5.28 -1.89
CA MET A 257 13.12 -5.16 -2.92
C MET A 257 13.32 -6.52 -3.60
N ALA A 258 13.54 -6.53 -4.91
CA ALA A 258 13.67 -7.78 -5.65
C ALA A 258 14.86 -8.66 -5.22
N LYS A 259 15.91 -8.06 -4.66
CA LYS A 259 17.11 -8.76 -4.18
C LYS A 259 17.74 -7.99 -3.01
N PRO A 260 17.18 -8.08 -1.79
CA PRO A 260 17.65 -7.27 -0.67
C PRO A 260 18.97 -7.79 -0.08
N ILE A 261 19.20 -9.11 -0.12
CA ILE A 261 20.40 -9.76 0.41
C ILE A 261 21.06 -10.56 -0.73
N ALA A 262 22.30 -10.20 -1.09
CA ALA A 262 22.95 -10.66 -2.33
C ALA A 262 23.02 -12.20 -2.45
N ALA A 263 23.32 -12.89 -1.36
CA ALA A 263 23.49 -14.35 -1.31
C ALA A 263 22.19 -15.14 -1.02
N GLN A 264 21.05 -14.47 -0.85
CA GLN A 264 19.75 -15.11 -0.55
C GLN A 264 18.85 -15.15 -1.79
N ALA A 265 17.68 -15.79 -1.73
CA ALA A 265 16.70 -15.77 -2.82
C ALA A 265 16.23 -14.34 -3.16
N GLY A 266 15.65 -14.14 -4.34
CA GLY A 266 15.01 -12.87 -4.68
C GLY A 266 13.63 -12.77 -4.01
N SER A 267 13.02 -11.59 -4.06
CA SER A 267 11.59 -11.40 -3.82
C SER A 267 10.87 -11.01 -5.10
N SER A 268 9.71 -11.60 -5.31
CA SER A 268 8.85 -11.37 -6.47
C SER A 268 7.45 -10.96 -6.03
N MET A 269 6.66 -10.56 -7.02
CA MET A 269 5.21 -10.51 -6.90
C MET A 269 4.63 -11.41 -7.99
N HIS A 270 4.29 -12.65 -7.66
CA HIS A 270 3.61 -13.53 -8.60
C HIS A 270 2.20 -12.99 -8.82
N LEU A 271 1.75 -13.01 -10.09
CA LEU A 271 0.46 -12.47 -10.46
C LEU A 271 -0.31 -13.52 -11.27
N HIS A 272 -1.26 -14.16 -10.61
CA HIS A 272 -2.19 -15.07 -11.25
C HIS A 272 -3.30 -14.24 -11.90
N MET A 273 -3.70 -14.58 -13.12
CA MET A 273 -4.67 -13.81 -13.90
C MET A 273 -5.65 -14.73 -14.62
N SER A 274 -6.93 -14.33 -14.63
CA SER A 274 -8.00 -14.93 -15.44
C SER A 274 -8.91 -13.83 -16.01
N VAL A 275 -9.71 -14.16 -17.03
CA VAL A 275 -10.52 -13.23 -17.83
C VAL A 275 -11.91 -13.79 -18.09
#